data_AF-A0A6I6IT21-F1
#
_entry.id   AF-A0A6I6IT21-F1
#
_cell.length_a   1.000
_cell.length_b   1.000
_cell.length_c   1.000
_cell.angle_alpha   90.00
_cell.angle_beta   90.00
_cell.angle_gamma   90.00
#
_symmetry.space_group_name_H-M   'P 1'
#
loop_
_entity.id
_entity.type
_entity.pdbx_description
1 polymer ?
#
loop_
_entity_poly.entity_id
_entity_poly.type
_entity_poly.pdbx_seq_one_letter_code
_entity_poly.pdbx_strand_id
1 'polypeptide(L)'
;MFTQRFPKLTATLSTLCLGIAAATGATFSTASTAQADSAHGFPVCFYASVAAYENKNKERRACFRLGAHNDLDDPLYRNITKHGAGYVDIKPGYSVKLYRKDFWKGEPVHLRKDKAVDIPKHALRSIRVIKNEIGDVEGYPLCLYRSEEDFIDAKINGQKVDRACFPFGEYQTFQLEQFGYFNDLATYVDLREGYSVRLFEHENFGGRSAIVREDGQLYGKKARKASSLTIIQD
;
A
#
# COMPACT_ATOMS: atom_id res chain seq x y z
N MET A 1 31.29 -11.34 64.91
CA MET A 1 32.02 -10.71 63.78
C MET A 1 30.96 -10.05 62.91
N PHE A 2 30.53 -8.77 63.04
CA PHE A 2 31.29 -7.50 62.92
C PHE A 2 32.25 -7.57 61.72
N THR A 3 32.07 -6.87 60.59
CA THR A 3 31.79 -5.44 60.39
C THR A 3 31.37 -5.14 58.93
N GLN A 4 30.56 -4.09 58.76
CA GLN A 4 30.33 -3.35 57.51
C GLN A 4 31.61 -2.79 56.91
N ARG A 5 31.66 -2.57 55.57
CA ARG A 5 32.45 -1.51 54.91
C ARG A 5 31.90 -1.14 53.52
N PHE A 6 31.20 -0.01 53.43
CA PHE A 6 31.43 1.02 52.39
C PHE A 6 32.63 1.89 52.85
N PRO A 7 33.19 2.91 52.12
CA PRO A 7 32.84 3.52 50.82
C PRO A 7 34.08 3.81 49.92
N LYS A 8 33.89 4.47 48.75
CA LYS A 8 34.39 5.83 48.46
C LYS A 8 34.21 6.22 46.98
N LEU A 9 33.45 7.29 46.77
CA LEU A 9 33.53 8.18 45.62
C LEU A 9 34.92 8.82 45.55
N THR A 10 35.46 8.99 44.34
CA THR A 10 36.34 10.11 44.01
C THR A 10 35.93 10.68 42.66
N ALA A 11 35.46 11.92 42.71
CA ALA A 11 35.33 12.80 41.57
C ALA A 11 36.70 13.40 41.24
N THR A 12 37.00 13.57 39.97
CA THR A 12 38.00 14.55 39.51
C THR A 12 37.35 15.44 38.47
N LEU A 13 37.12 16.70 38.87
CA LEU A 13 36.92 17.81 37.96
C LEU A 13 38.24 18.06 37.21
N SER A 14 38.17 18.36 35.93
CA SER A 14 39.19 19.15 35.24
C SER A 14 38.53 20.12 34.28
N THR A 15 39.09 21.31 34.31
CA THR A 15 38.51 22.61 33.99
C THR A 15 38.81 23.02 32.54
N LEU A 16 37.88 23.81 31.96
CA LEU A 16 38.00 24.75 30.85
C LEU A 16 38.57 24.28 29.49
N CYS A 17 37.78 24.52 28.44
CA CYS A 17 38.12 25.60 27.50
C CYS A 17 36.85 26.13 26.81
N LEU A 18 36.68 27.46 26.87
CA LEU A 18 35.72 28.22 26.08
C LEU A 18 36.01 28.02 24.59
N GLY A 19 35.01 27.56 23.85
CA GLY A 19 34.94 27.68 22.40
C GLY A 19 33.60 28.29 22.04
N ILE A 20 33.58 29.61 21.84
CA ILE A 20 32.43 30.31 21.26
C ILE A 20 32.34 29.87 19.80
N ALA A 21 31.41 28.96 19.52
CA ALA A 21 30.97 28.66 18.16
C ALA A 21 29.53 29.15 18.02
N ALA A 22 29.37 30.27 17.32
CA ALA A 22 28.08 30.73 16.84
C ALA A 22 27.53 29.69 15.84
N ALA A 23 26.75 28.74 16.34
CA ALA A 23 25.94 27.87 15.50
C ALA A 23 24.70 28.67 15.10
N THR A 24 24.77 29.25 13.90
CA THR A 24 23.60 29.72 13.16
C THR A 24 22.54 28.63 13.19
N GLY A 25 21.38 28.96 13.73
CA GLY A 25 20.21 28.09 13.73
C GLY A 25 19.77 27.82 12.30
N ALA A 26 20.29 26.74 11.72
CA ALA A 26 19.61 26.05 10.64
C ALA A 26 18.49 25.25 11.30
N THR A 27 17.31 25.87 11.37
CA THR A 27 16.07 25.11 11.44
C THR A 27 16.07 24.17 10.24
N PHE A 28 16.41 22.90 10.47
CA PHE A 28 16.08 21.83 9.55
C PHE A 28 14.56 21.71 9.56
N SER A 29 13.91 22.52 8.74
CA SER A 29 12.59 22.18 8.22
C SER A 29 12.78 20.84 7.52
N THR A 30 12.30 19.77 8.14
CA THR A 30 12.05 18.52 7.45
C THR A 30 10.94 18.77 6.44
N ALA A 31 11.32 19.39 5.32
CA ALA A 31 10.52 19.42 4.13
C ALA A 31 10.29 17.96 3.77
N SER A 32 9.08 17.50 4.05
CA SER A 32 8.56 16.21 3.68
C SER A 32 8.94 15.93 2.22
N THR A 33 9.77 14.91 2.02
CA THR A 33 10.16 14.40 0.71
C THR A 33 8.93 13.77 0.04
N ALA A 34 8.03 14.61 -0.47
CA ALA A 34 6.94 14.22 -1.36
C ALA A 34 7.41 14.10 -2.83
N GLN A 35 8.73 14.07 -3.08
CA GLN A 35 9.31 14.36 -4.38
C GLN A 35 10.19 13.25 -4.95
N ALA A 36 9.96 11.99 -4.54
CA ALA A 36 10.61 10.83 -5.13
C ALA A 36 9.60 9.69 -5.37
N ASP A 37 8.56 9.94 -6.17
CA ASP A 37 7.66 8.89 -6.68
C ASP A 37 6.88 9.31 -7.94
N SER A 38 7.48 10.18 -8.77
CA SER A 38 6.84 10.67 -10.00
C SER A 38 6.73 9.62 -11.13
N ALA A 39 7.30 8.43 -10.96
CA ALA A 39 7.32 7.36 -11.97
C ALA A 39 6.02 6.54 -12.05
N HIS A 40 5.18 6.52 -11.01
CA HIS A 40 4.06 5.57 -10.89
C HIS A 40 2.67 6.10 -11.33
N GLY A 41 2.61 7.29 -11.94
CA GLY A 41 1.36 7.91 -12.39
C GLY A 41 0.43 8.26 -11.22
N PHE A 42 -0.88 8.26 -11.47
CA PHE A 42 -1.90 8.50 -10.44
C PHE A 42 -2.50 7.18 -9.95
N PRO A 43 -2.14 6.69 -8.75
CA PRO A 43 -2.72 5.48 -8.16
C PRO A 43 -4.18 5.61 -7.75
N VAL A 44 -4.68 6.82 -7.52
CA VAL A 44 -6.07 7.02 -7.11
C VAL A 44 -6.69 8.15 -7.92
N CYS A 45 -7.90 7.91 -8.44
CA CYS A 45 -8.70 8.93 -9.09
C CYS A 45 -10.13 8.92 -8.55
N PHE A 46 -10.74 10.09 -8.38
CA PHE A 46 -12.15 10.23 -8.04
C PHE A 46 -12.89 10.87 -9.21
N TYR A 47 -14.11 10.40 -9.43
CA TYR A 47 -15.00 10.88 -10.47
C TYR A 47 -16.25 11.47 -9.83
N ALA A 48 -16.78 12.54 -10.43
CA ALA A 48 -17.97 13.22 -9.92
C ALA A 48 -19.23 12.34 -9.94
N SER A 49 -19.25 11.25 -10.73
CA SER A 49 -20.32 10.25 -10.79
C SER A 49 -19.81 8.93 -11.37
N VAL A 50 -20.59 7.85 -11.23
CA VAL A 50 -20.32 6.56 -11.88
C VAL A 50 -20.28 6.72 -13.42
N ALA A 51 -21.22 7.46 -14.00
CA ALA A 51 -21.22 7.75 -15.44
C ALA A 51 -19.96 8.51 -15.90
N ALA A 52 -19.38 9.37 -15.06
CA ALA A 52 -18.11 10.03 -15.37
C ALA A 52 -16.92 9.05 -15.34
N TYR A 53 -16.96 8.04 -14.47
CA TYR A 53 -15.99 6.95 -14.44
C TYR A 53 -16.09 6.06 -15.69
N GLU A 54 -17.29 5.61 -16.05
CA GLU A 54 -17.53 4.75 -17.21
C GLU A 54 -17.03 5.40 -18.51
N ASN A 55 -17.33 6.70 -18.69
CA ASN A 55 -16.89 7.47 -19.85
C ASN A 55 -15.46 8.03 -19.72
N LYS A 56 -14.73 7.69 -18.66
CA LYS A 56 -13.38 8.19 -18.34
C LYS A 56 -13.24 9.71 -18.51
N ASN A 57 -14.26 10.46 -18.09
CA ASN A 57 -14.34 11.90 -18.29
C ASN A 57 -13.28 12.63 -17.44
N LYS A 58 -12.26 13.20 -18.11
CA LYS A 58 -11.10 13.85 -17.46
C LYS A 58 -11.45 15.17 -16.79
N GLU A 59 -12.45 15.90 -17.27
CA GLU A 59 -12.88 17.19 -16.69
C GLU A 59 -13.63 16.99 -15.38
N ARG A 60 -14.28 15.83 -15.22
CA ARG A 60 -15.04 15.46 -14.03
C ARG A 60 -14.30 14.48 -13.12
N ARG A 61 -12.96 14.55 -13.16
CA ARG A 61 -12.06 13.69 -12.40
C ARG A 61 -11.00 14.52 -11.67
N ALA A 62 -10.55 14.02 -10.54
CA ALA A 62 -9.27 14.43 -9.95
C ALA A 62 -8.48 13.20 -9.56
N CYS A 63 -7.16 13.27 -9.75
CA CYS A 63 -6.26 12.15 -9.57
C CYS A 63 -5.10 12.54 -8.66
N PHE A 64 -4.73 11.65 -7.76
CA PHE A 64 -3.76 11.90 -6.71
C PHE A 64 -2.57 10.96 -6.85
N ARG A 65 -1.40 11.49 -6.50
CA ARG A 65 -0.16 10.73 -6.41
C ARG A 65 -0.08 10.05 -5.04
N LEU A 66 0.97 9.27 -4.81
CA LEU A 66 1.26 8.77 -3.48
C LEU A 66 1.52 9.95 -2.52
N GLY A 67 1.03 9.83 -1.28
CA GLY A 67 1.28 10.81 -0.24
C GLY A 67 0.04 11.61 0.14
N ALA A 68 0.27 12.84 0.58
CA ALA A 68 -0.69 13.60 1.36
C ALA A 68 -1.14 14.84 0.57
N HIS A 69 -2.46 15.00 0.41
CA HIS A 69 -3.08 16.05 -0.42
C HIS A 69 -4.12 16.83 0.37
N ASN A 70 -4.22 18.14 0.14
CA ASN A 70 -5.20 19.05 0.75
C ASN A 70 -5.51 20.22 -0.20
N ASP A 71 -6.48 21.06 0.17
CA ASP A 71 -6.94 22.23 -0.61
C ASP A 71 -5.85 23.27 -0.88
N LEU A 72 -4.93 23.46 0.08
CA LEU A 72 -3.89 24.48 -0.01
C LEU A 72 -2.84 24.15 -1.08
N ASP A 73 -2.59 22.86 -1.31
CA ASP A 73 -1.41 22.40 -2.06
C ASP A 73 -1.72 21.80 -3.44
N ASP A 74 -2.97 21.46 -3.76
CA ASP A 74 -3.29 20.68 -4.96
C ASP A 74 -4.51 21.22 -5.75
N PRO A 75 -4.32 21.86 -6.93
CA PRO A 75 -5.41 22.34 -7.77
C PRO A 75 -6.41 21.24 -8.17
N LEU A 76 -5.97 19.98 -8.26
CA LEU A 76 -6.81 18.83 -8.59
C LEU A 76 -7.80 18.53 -7.45
N TYR A 77 -7.42 18.83 -6.22
CA TYR A 77 -8.28 18.70 -5.04
C TYR A 77 -9.55 19.54 -5.14
N ARG A 78 -9.47 20.73 -5.78
CA ARG A 78 -10.60 21.63 -5.96
C ARG A 78 -11.73 21.03 -6.79
N ASN A 79 -11.42 20.11 -7.70
CA ASN A 79 -12.44 19.51 -8.56
C ASN A 79 -13.37 18.58 -7.76
N ILE A 80 -12.81 17.77 -6.85
CA ILE A 80 -13.60 16.91 -5.95
C ILE A 80 -14.35 17.75 -4.93
N THR A 81 -13.72 18.76 -4.32
CA THR A 81 -14.43 19.54 -3.30
C THR A 81 -15.57 20.35 -3.90
N LYS A 82 -15.43 20.85 -5.13
CA LYS A 82 -16.47 21.61 -5.85
C LYS A 82 -17.63 20.72 -6.32
N HIS A 83 -17.34 19.53 -6.81
CA HIS A 83 -18.35 18.67 -7.44
C HIS A 83 -18.83 17.51 -6.57
N GLY A 84 -18.12 17.20 -5.49
CA GLY A 84 -18.24 15.92 -4.80
C GLY A 84 -17.56 14.80 -5.59
N ALA A 85 -17.66 13.57 -5.07
CA ALA A 85 -17.27 12.37 -5.79
C ALA A 85 -18.35 11.31 -5.63
N GLY A 86 -18.70 10.68 -6.77
CA GLY A 86 -19.64 9.57 -6.88
C GLY A 86 -18.96 8.21 -7.07
N TYR A 87 -17.68 8.21 -7.44
CA TYR A 87 -16.91 6.98 -7.65
C TYR A 87 -15.43 7.21 -7.37
N VAL A 88 -14.76 6.21 -6.80
CA VAL A 88 -13.31 6.17 -6.63
C VAL A 88 -12.74 5.01 -7.42
N ASP A 89 -11.64 5.27 -8.14
CA ASP A 89 -10.84 4.32 -8.89
C ASP A 89 -9.49 4.22 -8.19
N ILE A 90 -9.21 3.07 -7.58
CA ILE A 90 -8.00 2.83 -6.78
C ILE A 90 -7.21 1.72 -7.47
N LYS A 91 -6.01 2.06 -7.93
CA LYS A 91 -5.10 1.08 -8.50
C LYS A 91 -4.71 0.04 -7.44
N PRO A 92 -4.56 -1.23 -7.85
CA PRO A 92 -4.06 -2.29 -7.00
C PRO A 92 -2.78 -1.95 -6.24
N GLY A 93 -2.70 -2.38 -4.98
CA GLY A 93 -1.56 -2.08 -4.10
C GLY A 93 -1.58 -0.69 -3.47
N TYR A 94 -2.66 0.07 -3.65
CA TYR A 94 -2.87 1.37 -3.00
C TYR A 94 -4.15 1.38 -2.18
N SER A 95 -4.21 2.30 -1.23
CA SER A 95 -5.43 2.67 -0.53
C SER A 95 -5.45 4.17 -0.30
N VAL A 96 -6.63 4.69 0.06
CA VAL A 96 -6.83 6.10 0.31
C VAL A 96 -7.57 6.32 1.62
N LYS A 97 -7.05 7.22 2.44
CA LYS A 97 -7.70 7.71 3.66
C LYS A 97 -8.28 9.09 3.40
N LEU A 98 -9.56 9.23 3.66
CA LEU A 98 -10.35 10.43 3.43
C LEU A 98 -10.68 11.10 4.75
N TYR A 99 -10.34 12.37 4.91
CA TYR A 99 -10.54 13.10 6.15
C TYR A 99 -11.51 14.26 5.96
N ARG A 100 -12.44 14.40 6.92
CA ARG A 100 -13.38 15.53 6.99
C ARG A 100 -12.79 16.75 7.72
N LYS A 101 -11.56 16.65 8.23
CA LYS A 101 -10.80 17.74 8.84
C LYS A 101 -9.48 17.93 8.11
N ASP A 102 -8.93 19.14 8.18
CA ASP A 102 -7.67 19.48 7.52
C ASP A 102 -6.50 18.72 8.15
N PHE A 103 -5.40 18.62 7.37
CA PHE A 103 -4.13 18.04 7.81
C PHE A 103 -4.25 16.61 8.36
N TRP A 104 -5.13 15.80 7.75
CA TRP A 104 -5.29 14.35 8.04
C TRP A 104 -5.67 14.07 9.49
N LYS A 105 -6.46 14.97 10.09
CA LYS A 105 -6.92 14.86 11.47
C LYS A 105 -8.27 14.14 11.57
N GLY A 106 -8.46 13.46 12.70
CA GLY A 106 -9.69 12.71 13.00
C GLY A 106 -9.74 11.35 12.34
N GLU A 107 -10.88 10.67 12.50
CA GLU A 107 -11.08 9.33 11.98
C GLU A 107 -11.29 9.36 10.46
N PRO A 108 -10.45 8.69 9.66
CA PRO A 108 -10.60 8.67 8.22
C PRO A 108 -11.62 7.64 7.76
N VAL A 109 -12.25 7.90 6.62
CA VAL A 109 -12.83 6.83 5.81
C VAL A 109 -11.70 6.20 5.00
N HIS A 110 -11.35 4.94 5.31
CA HIS A 110 -10.32 4.20 4.59
C HIS A 110 -10.95 3.40 3.45
N LEU A 111 -10.56 3.71 2.22
CA LEU A 111 -10.99 3.02 1.01
C LEU A 111 -9.81 2.26 0.43
N ARG A 112 -10.01 0.98 0.14
CA ARG A 112 -8.95 0.06 -0.30
C ARG A 112 -9.21 -0.54 -1.68
N LYS A 113 -10.41 -0.28 -2.22
CA LYS A 113 -10.82 -0.67 -3.56
C LYS A 113 -11.65 0.41 -4.24
N ASP A 114 -11.67 0.33 -5.56
CA ASP A 114 -12.60 1.04 -6.42
C ASP A 114 -14.05 0.72 -6.04
N LYS A 115 -14.88 1.75 -5.96
CA LYS A 115 -16.31 1.62 -5.66
C LYS A 115 -17.05 2.93 -5.88
N ALA A 116 -18.37 2.82 -5.97
CA ALA A 116 -19.24 3.97 -5.76
C ALA A 116 -19.02 4.52 -4.34
N VAL A 117 -18.96 5.84 -4.26
CA VAL A 117 -18.83 6.58 -3.00
C VAL A 117 -19.82 7.73 -3.01
N ASP A 118 -20.26 8.15 -1.84
CA ASP A 118 -21.03 9.38 -1.68
C ASP A 118 -20.19 10.37 -0.88
N ILE A 119 -19.42 11.19 -1.59
CA ILE A 119 -18.62 12.26 -1.00
C ILE A 119 -19.28 13.58 -1.39
N PRO A 120 -20.03 14.22 -0.49
CA PRO A 120 -20.66 15.49 -0.77
C PRO A 120 -19.64 16.58 -1.09
N LYS A 121 -20.11 17.61 -1.81
CA LYS A 121 -19.35 18.83 -2.04
C LYS A 121 -18.85 19.41 -0.71
N HIS A 122 -17.61 19.87 -0.70
CA HIS A 122 -16.93 20.46 0.45
C HIS A 122 -16.80 19.57 1.71
N ALA A 123 -17.22 18.31 1.66
CA ALA A 123 -17.12 17.40 2.82
C ALA A 123 -15.69 16.92 3.08
N LEU A 124 -14.86 16.87 2.04
CA LEU A 124 -13.50 16.36 2.09
C LEU A 124 -12.50 17.49 2.32
N ARG A 125 -11.66 17.36 3.35
CA ARG A 125 -10.67 18.38 3.75
C ARG A 125 -9.22 17.97 3.53
N SER A 126 -8.91 16.68 3.68
CA SER A 126 -7.65 16.15 3.17
C SER A 126 -7.76 14.69 2.73
N ILE A 127 -6.82 14.29 1.88
CA ILE A 127 -6.68 12.93 1.35
C ILE A 127 -5.26 12.45 1.65
N ARG A 128 -5.12 11.18 2.01
CA ARG A 128 -3.83 10.51 2.01
C ARG A 128 -3.90 9.25 1.16
N VAL A 129 -3.12 9.22 0.09
CA VAL A 129 -2.91 8.03 -0.73
C VAL A 129 -1.72 7.28 -0.16
N ILE A 130 -1.89 5.99 0.07
CA ILE A 130 -0.94 5.13 0.76
C ILE A 130 -0.67 3.94 -0.16
N LYS A 131 0.61 3.55 -0.28
CA LYS A 131 0.99 2.28 -0.87
C LYS A 131 0.76 1.24 0.22
N ASN A 132 -0.08 0.25 -0.07
CA ASN A 132 -0.36 -0.80 0.89
C ASN A 132 0.96 -1.51 1.21
N GLU A 133 1.18 -1.81 2.49
CA GLU A 133 2.30 -2.66 2.87
C GLU A 133 2.05 -4.10 2.38
N ILE A 134 3.12 -4.84 2.14
CA ILE A 134 3.05 -6.27 1.84
C ILE A 134 2.42 -6.93 3.08
N GLY A 135 1.14 -7.30 2.99
CA GLY A 135 0.36 -7.86 4.11
C GLY A 135 -1.01 -7.21 4.36
N ASP A 136 -1.25 -6.00 3.85
CA ASP A 136 -2.54 -5.31 3.96
C ASP A 136 -3.49 -5.76 2.82
N VAL A 137 -4.06 -6.97 2.99
CA VAL A 137 -4.79 -7.79 1.99
C VAL A 137 -5.91 -7.11 1.23
N GLU A 138 -6.62 -6.16 1.83
CA GLU A 138 -7.92 -5.68 1.35
C GLU A 138 -7.88 -4.84 0.04
N GLY A 139 -6.75 -4.80 -0.67
CA GLY A 139 -6.60 -4.10 -1.96
C GLY A 139 -5.71 -4.80 -2.99
N TYR A 140 -5.30 -6.04 -2.74
CA TYR A 140 -4.49 -6.80 -3.69
C TYR A 140 -5.38 -7.74 -4.52
N PRO A 141 -5.22 -7.79 -5.85
CA PRO A 141 -5.98 -8.72 -6.70
C PRO A 141 -5.59 -10.18 -6.51
N LEU A 142 -4.40 -10.43 -5.98
CA LEU A 142 -3.85 -11.76 -5.75
C LEU A 142 -3.11 -11.81 -4.42
N CYS A 143 -3.41 -12.81 -3.60
CA CYS A 143 -2.55 -13.26 -2.52
C CYS A 143 -2.28 -14.76 -2.63
N LEU A 144 -1.05 -15.15 -2.28
CA LEU A 144 -0.57 -16.53 -2.30
C LEU A 144 -0.20 -16.97 -0.88
N TYR A 145 -0.58 -18.20 -0.56
CA TYR A 145 -0.42 -18.80 0.76
C TYR A 145 0.36 -20.11 0.66
N ARG A 146 1.13 -20.42 1.70
CA ARG A 146 1.96 -21.62 1.76
C ARG A 146 1.21 -22.85 2.26
N SER A 147 0.12 -22.66 2.99
CA SER A 147 -0.70 -23.75 3.53
C SER A 147 -2.19 -23.42 3.45
N GLU A 148 -3.01 -24.46 3.59
CA GLU A 148 -4.46 -24.33 3.73
C GLU A 148 -4.83 -23.59 5.02
N GLU A 149 -4.08 -23.86 6.09
CA GLU A 149 -4.26 -23.24 7.41
C GLU A 149 -4.08 -21.72 7.31
N ASP A 150 -2.97 -21.25 6.72
CA ASP A 150 -2.74 -19.81 6.52
C ASP A 150 -3.85 -19.15 5.69
N PHE A 151 -4.32 -19.85 4.64
CA PHE A 151 -5.40 -19.36 3.78
C PHE A 151 -6.72 -19.22 4.56
N ILE A 152 -7.10 -20.24 5.34
CA ILE A 152 -8.31 -20.22 6.17
C ILE A 152 -8.20 -19.15 7.25
N ASP A 153 -7.08 -19.08 7.96
CA ASP A 153 -6.88 -18.13 9.06
C ASP A 153 -6.92 -16.68 8.57
N ALA A 154 -6.32 -16.40 7.42
CA ALA A 154 -6.42 -15.10 6.78
C ALA A 154 -7.83 -14.76 6.33
N LYS A 155 -8.43 -15.63 5.50
CA LYS A 155 -9.61 -15.30 4.71
C LYS A 155 -10.90 -15.43 5.50
N ILE A 156 -10.99 -16.43 6.36
CA ILE A 156 -12.18 -16.74 7.16
C ILE A 156 -12.04 -16.11 8.55
N ASN A 157 -10.88 -16.27 9.19
CA ASN A 157 -10.71 -15.82 10.58
C ASN A 157 -10.17 -14.38 10.69
N GLY A 158 -9.80 -13.74 9.58
CA GLY A 158 -9.29 -12.37 9.55
C GLY A 158 -7.93 -12.19 10.22
N GLN A 159 -7.18 -13.28 10.41
CA GLN A 159 -5.89 -13.26 11.08
C GLN A 159 -4.77 -12.73 10.18
N LYS A 160 -3.74 -12.21 10.81
CA LYS A 160 -2.49 -11.83 10.13
C LYS A 160 -1.59 -13.06 10.05
N VAL A 161 -1.39 -13.54 8.84
CA VAL A 161 -0.52 -14.68 8.51
C VAL A 161 0.58 -14.26 7.53
N ASP A 162 1.62 -15.09 7.39
CA ASP A 162 2.63 -14.91 6.35
C ASP A 162 2.03 -15.27 4.98
N ARG A 163 2.00 -14.29 4.07
CA ARG A 163 1.42 -14.43 2.72
C ARG A 163 2.04 -13.40 1.80
N ALA A 164 2.12 -13.74 0.52
CA ALA A 164 2.60 -12.83 -0.50
C ALA A 164 1.40 -12.25 -1.26
N CYS A 165 1.21 -10.93 -1.18
CA CYS A 165 0.13 -10.24 -1.85
C CYS A 165 0.68 -9.30 -2.93
N PHE A 166 0.09 -9.40 -4.12
CA PHE A 166 0.62 -8.79 -5.33
C PHE A 166 -0.36 -7.76 -5.90
N PRO A 167 0.09 -6.53 -6.20
CA PRO A 167 -0.66 -5.60 -7.05
C PRO A 167 -0.94 -6.21 -8.42
N PHE A 168 -1.87 -5.66 -9.19
CA PHE A 168 -2.03 -6.03 -10.60
C PHE A 168 -0.73 -5.77 -11.36
N GLY A 169 -0.35 -6.72 -12.22
CA GLY A 169 0.86 -6.62 -13.02
C GLY A 169 1.43 -7.99 -13.36
N GLU A 170 2.68 -7.93 -13.82
CA GLU A 170 3.47 -9.09 -14.24
C GLU A 170 4.70 -9.21 -13.34
N TYR A 171 5.00 -10.44 -12.92
CA TYR A 171 6.01 -10.71 -11.92
C TYR A 171 6.92 -11.85 -12.37
N GLN A 172 8.21 -11.55 -12.42
CA GLN A 172 9.32 -12.47 -12.64
C GLN A 172 9.80 -13.07 -11.31
N THR A 173 10.61 -14.13 -11.37
CA THR A 173 11.10 -14.85 -10.17
C THR A 173 11.73 -13.91 -9.14
N PHE A 174 12.63 -13.02 -9.58
CA PHE A 174 13.28 -12.07 -8.67
C PHE A 174 12.31 -11.09 -8.02
N GLN A 175 11.22 -10.73 -8.70
CA GLN A 175 10.19 -9.85 -8.14
C GLN A 175 9.36 -10.61 -7.13
N LEU A 176 8.99 -11.85 -7.44
CA LEU A 176 8.27 -12.71 -6.51
C LEU A 176 9.04 -12.89 -5.19
N GLU A 177 10.36 -13.11 -5.26
CA GLU A 177 11.24 -13.24 -4.09
C GLU A 177 11.21 -11.99 -3.19
N GLN A 178 11.07 -10.80 -3.76
CA GLN A 178 10.94 -9.55 -3.00
C GLN A 178 9.64 -9.46 -2.21
N PHE A 179 8.60 -10.19 -2.62
CA PHE A 179 7.34 -10.30 -1.88
C PHE A 179 7.36 -11.43 -0.82
N GLY A 180 8.55 -11.98 -0.51
CA GLY A 180 8.68 -13.13 0.40
C GLY A 180 8.18 -14.43 -0.22
N TYR A 181 7.98 -14.44 -1.54
CA TYR A 181 7.49 -15.57 -2.30
C TYR A 181 8.64 -16.24 -3.04
N PHE A 182 9.05 -17.41 -2.58
CA PHE A 182 9.99 -18.23 -3.31
C PHE A 182 9.25 -19.16 -4.26
N ASN A 183 9.93 -19.53 -5.36
CA ASN A 183 9.48 -20.59 -6.25
C ASN A 183 9.08 -21.83 -5.42
N ASP A 184 8.08 -22.58 -5.88
CA ASP A 184 7.61 -23.82 -5.24
C ASP A 184 6.83 -23.68 -3.90
N LEU A 185 6.56 -22.46 -3.42
CA LEU A 185 5.95 -22.28 -2.10
C LEU A 185 4.43 -22.03 -2.05
N ALA A 186 3.76 -21.53 -3.11
CA ALA A 186 2.30 -21.39 -3.04
C ALA A 186 1.62 -22.76 -3.14
N THR A 187 0.67 -22.97 -2.24
CA THR A 187 -0.28 -24.07 -2.32
C THR A 187 -1.72 -23.58 -2.39
N TYR A 188 -1.99 -22.34 -1.99
CA TYR A 188 -3.32 -21.72 -2.06
C TYR A 188 -3.26 -20.32 -2.67
N VAL A 189 -4.36 -19.94 -3.31
CA VAL A 189 -4.57 -18.66 -3.97
C VAL A 189 -5.83 -17.98 -3.43
N ASP A 190 -5.74 -16.67 -3.26
CA ASP A 190 -6.84 -15.78 -2.94
C ASP A 190 -6.89 -14.71 -4.03
N LEU A 191 -7.90 -14.81 -4.88
CA LEU A 191 -8.18 -13.91 -5.98
C LEU A 191 -9.31 -12.97 -5.58
N ARG A 192 -9.11 -11.70 -5.90
CA ARG A 192 -10.19 -10.74 -5.83
C ARG A 192 -11.17 -11.00 -6.98
N GLU A 193 -12.47 -10.86 -6.71
CA GLU A 193 -13.52 -10.87 -7.74
C GLU A 193 -13.18 -9.92 -8.91
N GLY A 194 -13.34 -10.42 -10.14
CA GLY A 194 -12.97 -9.71 -11.36
C GLY A 194 -11.48 -9.82 -11.74
N TYR A 195 -10.72 -10.68 -11.07
CA TYR A 195 -9.33 -10.96 -11.42
C TYR A 195 -9.07 -12.45 -11.55
N SER A 196 -8.15 -12.77 -12.45
CA SER A 196 -7.56 -14.08 -12.62
C SER A 196 -6.03 -13.99 -12.58
N VAL A 197 -5.34 -15.10 -12.35
CA VAL A 197 -3.88 -15.17 -12.41
C VAL A 197 -3.44 -16.26 -13.38
N ARG A 198 -2.52 -15.91 -14.28
CA ARG A 198 -1.79 -16.86 -15.11
C ARG A 198 -0.43 -17.14 -14.48
N LEU A 199 -0.19 -18.40 -14.10
CA LEU A 199 1.05 -18.88 -13.52
C LEU A 199 1.88 -19.58 -14.61
N PHE A 200 3.19 -19.33 -14.63
CA PHE A 200 4.13 -19.90 -15.59
C PHE A 200 5.22 -20.71 -14.89
N GLU A 201 5.54 -21.88 -15.44
CA GLU A 201 6.55 -22.79 -14.89
C GLU A 201 7.97 -22.22 -14.93
N HIS A 202 8.25 -21.31 -15.86
CA HIS A 202 9.57 -20.70 -16.01
C HIS A 202 9.52 -19.18 -15.84
N GLU A 203 10.69 -18.59 -15.66
CA GLU A 203 10.88 -17.15 -15.76
C GLU A 203 10.54 -16.64 -17.18
N ASN A 204 10.45 -15.32 -17.32
CA ASN A 204 10.12 -14.61 -18.55
C ASN A 204 8.80 -15.06 -19.18
N PHE A 205 7.82 -15.44 -18.34
CA PHE A 205 6.50 -15.93 -18.77
C PHE A 205 6.61 -17.13 -19.72
N GLY A 206 7.66 -17.93 -19.55
CA GLY A 206 7.98 -19.06 -20.41
C GLY A 206 7.43 -20.40 -19.90
N GLY A 207 7.58 -21.42 -20.74
CA GLY A 207 7.20 -22.79 -20.41
C GLY A 207 5.69 -23.01 -20.38
N ARG A 208 5.24 -24.01 -19.62
CA ARG A 208 3.82 -24.32 -19.48
C ARG A 208 3.16 -23.30 -18.55
N SER A 209 1.90 -22.96 -18.84
CA SER A 209 1.11 -22.05 -18.02
C SER A 209 -0.22 -22.66 -17.58
N ALA A 210 -0.76 -22.14 -16.48
CA ALA A 210 -2.12 -22.41 -16.03
C ALA A 210 -2.82 -21.09 -15.65
N ILE A 211 -4.11 -20.96 -15.93
CA ILE A 211 -4.92 -19.81 -15.50
C ILE A 211 -5.79 -20.27 -14.34
N VAL A 212 -5.74 -19.53 -13.25
CA VAL A 212 -6.55 -19.71 -12.05
C VAL A 212 -7.51 -18.53 -11.97
N ARG A 213 -8.81 -18.82 -11.82
CA ARG A 213 -9.88 -17.81 -11.82
C ARG A 213 -10.67 -17.76 -10.52
N GLU A 214 -10.39 -18.68 -9.62
CA GLU A 214 -11.12 -18.85 -8.37
C GLU A 214 -10.13 -19.09 -7.24
N ASP A 215 -10.57 -18.78 -6.03
CA ASP A 215 -9.85 -19.05 -4.80
C ASP A 215 -9.62 -20.54 -4.57
N GLY A 216 -8.63 -20.85 -3.74
CA GLY A 216 -8.45 -22.17 -3.16
C GLY A 216 -7.14 -22.83 -3.55
N GLN A 217 -7.16 -24.17 -3.54
CA GLN A 217 -5.94 -24.94 -3.69
C GLN A 217 -5.40 -24.85 -5.12
N LEU A 218 -4.11 -24.55 -5.24
CA LEU A 218 -3.38 -24.62 -6.50
C LEU A 218 -3.10 -26.10 -6.84
N TYR A 219 -3.98 -26.70 -7.65
CA TYR A 219 -3.87 -28.11 -8.03
C TYR A 219 -2.73 -28.38 -9.04
N GLY A 220 -1.92 -29.42 -8.76
CA GLY A 220 -0.95 -30.01 -9.68
C GLY A 220 0.47 -29.44 -9.61
N LYS A 221 1.47 -30.24 -10.03
CA LYS A 221 2.91 -29.88 -10.03
C LYS A 221 3.24 -28.59 -10.81
N LYS A 222 2.32 -28.06 -11.62
CA LYS A 222 2.54 -26.88 -12.48
C LYS A 222 2.30 -25.56 -11.74
N ALA A 223 1.25 -25.47 -10.91
CA ALA A 223 0.94 -24.25 -10.17
C ALA A 223 1.86 -24.06 -8.96
N ARG A 224 2.34 -25.17 -8.37
CA ARG A 224 3.39 -25.15 -7.36
C ARG A 224 4.68 -24.53 -7.89
N LYS A 225 5.07 -24.84 -9.14
CA LYS A 225 6.32 -24.38 -9.77
C LYS A 225 6.25 -23.01 -10.45
N ALA A 226 5.38 -22.13 -9.98
CA ALA A 226 5.22 -20.82 -10.60
C ALA A 226 6.50 -19.98 -10.39
N SER A 227 7.27 -19.82 -11.47
CA SER A 227 8.48 -18.99 -11.50
C SER A 227 8.21 -17.59 -12.03
N SER A 228 7.12 -17.39 -12.77
CA SER A 228 6.58 -16.07 -13.10
C SER A 228 5.05 -16.10 -13.15
N LEU A 229 4.41 -14.93 -13.01
CA LEU A 229 2.95 -14.82 -13.08
C LEU A 229 2.48 -13.49 -13.70
N THR A 230 1.29 -13.52 -14.28
CA THR A 230 0.57 -12.34 -14.76
C THR A 230 -0.79 -12.31 -14.10
N ILE A 231 -1.13 -11.19 -13.48
CA ILE A 231 -2.48 -10.95 -12.95
C ILE A 231 -3.30 -10.29 -14.05
N ILE A 232 -4.49 -10.81 -14.29
CA ILE A 232 -5.41 -10.45 -15.37
C ILE A 232 -6.67 -9.87 -14.73
N GLN A 233 -7.20 -8.79 -15.31
CA GLN A 233 -8.50 -8.25 -14.95
C GLN A 233 -9.52 -8.79 -15.96
N ASP A 234 -10.55 -9.46 -15.46
CA ASP A 234 -11.59 -10.11 -16.28
C ASP A 234 -12.74 -9.13 -16.62
#